data_AF-A0A7C3Z3V0-F1
#
_entry.id   AF-A0A7C3Z3V0-F1
#
_cell.length_a   1.000
_cell.length_b   1.000
_cell.length_c   1.000
_cell.angle_alpha   90.00
_cell.angle_beta   90.00
_cell.angle_gamma   90.00
#
_symmetry.space_group_name_H-M   'P 1'
#
loop_
_entity.id
_entity.type
_entity.pdbx_description
1 polymer ?
#
loop_
_entity_poly.entity_id
_entity_poly.type
_entity_poly.pdbx_seq_one_letter_code
_entity_poly.pdbx_strand_id
1 'polypeptide(L)'
;GIAVRLGVDYETSFHFLLLANALVFALWYVTARIVFNLKYSSMLFGLMTPTLNVMFLLADKSMAVGSAESISMLTKLYFASLIFLGAIYGLFWLINAPMKRNFGVSLTEAASLFLAQWFEASPKLEAMFDEVGESVNTLLGVLAFKANGKLKAVFLVPHVHFGPFGSLGGSEFPVLFAEEVKRRTGAHAFVFHGCATHDFNPVAKDEIEKFNEKLFKALESMQFEKAKGWFAVGKSNTSKSPAVMVNGILFAPLTRAPRTTEDVDFSVGLAIRNYALAKGAKEALILDAHNAETGEIMRVESGNPIAFEYMEAVGDVLSNAGKESRLKMGISHDLLNEFGLRAGIGRGGLKVAVFEANKKRFAYILFDANGATPDFRREVMDAVREIGIDACEILTTDTHSVNKVGGVINPVGGRRENRKELITRTVRAVQKAIEDLEDVEAAGSLLPIEGVKVFGVAQSSELLGTINSIVAIVRIIAPIMLICATAAALWVMARI
;
A
#
# COMPACT_ATOMS: atom_id res chain seq x y z
N GLY A 1 40.12 -34.12 15.48
CA GLY A 1 39.23 -35.15 16.06
C GLY A 1 38.28 -35.74 15.04
N ILE A 2 37.33 -34.95 14.50
CA ILE A 2 36.29 -35.44 13.58
C ILE A 2 36.79 -35.58 12.12
N ALA A 3 37.68 -34.69 11.64
CA ALA A 3 38.23 -34.75 10.29
C ALA A 3 39.04 -36.03 9.99
N VAL A 4 39.75 -36.56 10.99
CA VAL A 4 40.56 -37.79 10.87
C VAL A 4 39.68 -39.04 10.70
N ARG A 5 38.42 -39.03 11.17
CA ARG A 5 37.49 -40.16 10.99
C ARG A 5 36.78 -40.18 9.64
N LEU A 6 36.88 -39.11 8.84
CA LEU A 6 36.21 -38.98 7.54
C LEU A 6 37.15 -39.14 6.33
N GLY A 7 38.44 -39.44 6.54
CA GLY A 7 39.40 -39.63 5.44
C GLY A 7 39.68 -38.36 4.62
N VAL A 8 39.34 -37.18 5.15
CA VAL A 8 39.64 -35.89 4.51
C VAL A 8 41.02 -35.43 4.96
N ASP A 9 41.93 -35.23 4.01
CA ASP A 9 43.28 -34.72 4.29
C ASP A 9 43.20 -33.33 4.96
N TYR A 10 44.15 -33.05 5.84
CA TYR A 10 44.27 -31.80 6.59
C TYR A 10 44.34 -30.59 5.65
N GLU A 11 45.04 -30.74 4.52
CA GLU A 11 45.17 -29.69 3.51
C GLU A 11 43.83 -29.39 2.83
N THR A 12 43.06 -30.43 2.51
CA THR A 12 41.72 -30.30 1.92
C THR A 12 40.76 -29.60 2.88
N SER A 13 40.76 -29.98 4.15
CA SER A 13 39.96 -29.34 5.20
C SER A 13 40.29 -27.85 5.34
N PHE A 14 41.56 -27.49 5.14
CA PHE A 14 42.03 -26.11 5.22
C PHE A 14 41.59 -25.26 4.02
N HIS A 15 41.61 -25.80 2.80
CA HIS A 15 41.09 -25.09 1.62
C HIS A 15 39.59 -24.79 1.75
N PHE A 16 38.81 -25.72 2.31
CA PHE A 16 37.39 -25.47 2.61
C PHE A 16 37.19 -24.34 3.63
N LEU A 17 38.04 -24.24 4.65
CA LEU A 17 37.98 -23.15 5.62
C LEU A 17 38.26 -21.79 4.98
N LEU A 18 39.27 -21.71 4.10
CA LEU A 18 39.59 -20.48 3.37
C LEU A 18 38.48 -20.10 2.38
N LEU A 19 37.91 -21.07 1.68
CA LEU A 19 36.75 -20.89 0.81
C LEU A 19 35.56 -20.33 1.57
N ALA A 20 35.25 -20.89 2.74
CA ALA A 20 34.17 -20.40 3.60
C ALA A 20 34.40 -18.94 4.03
N ASN A 21 35.64 -18.58 4.36
CA ASN A 21 35.99 -17.19 4.66
C ASN A 21 35.85 -16.25 3.46
N ALA A 22 36.22 -16.69 2.26
CA ALA A 22 36.01 -15.93 1.03
C ALA A 22 34.51 -15.77 0.69
N LEU A 23 33.66 -16.75 1.00
CA LEU A 23 32.20 -16.63 0.91
C LEU A 23 31.64 -15.66 1.96
N VAL A 24 32.19 -15.63 3.17
CA VAL A 24 31.82 -14.64 4.19
C VAL A 24 32.18 -13.23 3.72
N PHE A 25 33.34 -13.04 3.08
CA PHE A 25 33.68 -11.78 2.40
C PHE A 25 32.60 -11.38 1.39
N ALA A 26 32.25 -12.30 0.50
CA ALA A 26 31.26 -12.10 -0.56
C ALA A 26 29.90 -11.66 0.01
N LEU A 27 29.44 -12.34 1.07
CA LEU A 27 28.21 -12.01 1.78
C LEU A 27 28.28 -10.60 2.39
N TRP A 28 29.35 -10.28 3.13
CA TRP A 28 29.49 -8.97 3.75
C TRP A 28 29.64 -7.84 2.75
N TYR A 29 30.31 -8.08 1.62
CA TYR A 29 30.38 -7.11 0.53
C TYR A 29 28.99 -6.78 -0.02
N VAL A 30 28.16 -7.80 -0.29
CA VAL A 30 26.78 -7.61 -0.76
C VAL A 30 25.94 -6.87 0.29
N THR A 31 26.02 -7.29 1.55
CA THR A 31 25.32 -6.64 2.66
C THR A 31 25.73 -5.18 2.80
N ALA A 32 27.03 -4.88 2.79
CA ALA A 32 27.51 -3.51 2.88
C ALA A 32 27.08 -2.64 1.70
N ARG A 33 27.03 -3.22 0.50
CA ARG A 33 26.62 -2.50 -0.71
C ARG A 33 25.11 -2.23 -0.77
N ILE A 34 24.27 -3.17 -0.32
CA ILE A 34 22.81 -3.08 -0.44
C ILE A 34 22.15 -2.52 0.83
N VAL A 35 22.57 -2.96 2.02
CA VAL A 35 21.94 -2.55 3.28
C VAL A 35 22.50 -1.21 3.75
N PHE A 36 23.83 -1.03 3.70
CA PHE A 36 24.49 0.19 4.18
C PHE A 36 24.79 1.20 3.07
N ASN A 37 24.44 0.90 1.82
CA ASN A 37 24.72 1.73 0.64
C ASN A 37 26.19 2.20 0.54
N LEU A 38 27.13 1.38 1.03
CA LEU A 38 28.54 1.69 1.00
C LEU A 38 29.07 1.52 -0.44
N LYS A 39 29.81 2.51 -0.94
CA LYS A 39 30.37 2.44 -2.30
C LYS A 39 31.68 1.63 -2.30
N TYR A 40 32.81 2.32 -2.20
CA TYR A 40 34.13 1.69 -2.20
C TYR A 40 34.46 1.04 -0.85
N SER A 41 33.88 1.53 0.24
CA SER A 41 34.07 1.00 1.59
C SER A 41 33.48 -0.38 1.82
N SER A 42 32.58 -0.88 0.96
CA SER A 42 32.04 -2.24 1.05
C SER A 42 33.11 -3.32 0.95
N MET A 43 34.17 -3.06 0.18
CA MET A 43 35.29 -3.99 0.07
C MET A 43 36.07 -4.08 1.39
N LEU A 44 36.38 -2.92 1.99
CA LEU A 44 37.07 -2.86 3.28
C LEU A 44 36.25 -3.52 4.38
N PHE A 45 34.95 -3.24 4.41
CA PHE A 45 34.02 -3.84 5.38
C PHE A 45 33.94 -5.36 5.20
N GLY A 46 33.79 -5.83 3.95
CA GLY A 46 33.74 -7.26 3.64
C GLY A 46 35.00 -8.00 4.04
N LEU A 47 36.18 -7.38 3.90
CA LEU A 47 37.47 -8.01 4.21
C LEU A 47 37.76 -8.10 5.71
N MET A 48 37.06 -7.33 6.55
CA MET A 48 37.33 -7.25 7.99
C MET A 48 37.19 -8.62 8.68
N THR A 49 36.05 -9.29 8.53
CA THR A 49 35.80 -10.60 9.15
C THR A 49 36.74 -11.71 8.66
N PRO A 50 36.93 -11.92 7.34
CA PRO A 50 37.91 -12.90 6.85
C PRO A 50 39.33 -12.63 7.35
N THR A 51 39.75 -11.36 7.38
CA THR A 51 41.10 -11.00 7.85
C THR A 51 41.26 -11.30 9.34
N LEU A 52 40.28 -10.97 10.18
CA LEU A 52 40.28 -11.30 11.60
C LEU A 52 40.33 -12.82 11.82
N ASN A 53 39.52 -13.59 11.10
CA ASN A 53 39.49 -15.05 11.21
C ASN A 53 40.85 -15.68 10.86
N VAL A 54 41.53 -15.16 9.84
CA VAL A 54 42.87 -15.61 9.48
C VAL A 54 43.91 -15.21 10.52
N MET A 55 43.83 -14.00 11.07
CA MET A 55 44.73 -13.59 12.15
C MET A 55 44.58 -14.48 13.40
N PHE A 56 43.36 -14.85 13.78
CA PHE A 56 43.13 -15.80 14.87
C PHE A 56 43.70 -17.19 14.58
N LEU A 57 43.58 -17.67 13.33
CA LEU A 57 44.14 -18.96 12.93
C LEU A 57 45.68 -18.96 12.96
N LEU A 58 46.30 -17.87 12.52
CA LEU A 58 47.75 -17.70 12.59
C LEU A 58 48.25 -17.65 14.04
N ALA A 59 47.50 -16.98 14.92
CA ALA A 59 47.81 -16.90 16.35
C ALA A 59 47.69 -18.27 17.05
N ASP A 60 46.63 -19.04 16.77
CA ASP A 60 46.41 -20.38 17.34
C ASP A 60 47.53 -21.36 16.98
N LYS A 61 47.97 -21.33 15.72
CA LYS A 61 49.06 -22.19 15.23
C LYS A 61 50.46 -21.74 15.67
N SER A 62 50.59 -20.67 16.46
CA SER A 62 51.87 -20.06 16.82
C SER A 62 52.75 -19.75 15.59
N MET A 63 52.11 -19.48 14.44
CA MET A 63 52.83 -19.20 13.20
C MET A 63 53.39 -17.79 13.25
N ALA A 64 54.70 -17.65 13.00
CA ALA A 64 55.28 -16.34 12.83
C ALA A 64 54.61 -15.62 11.65
N VAL A 65 54.06 -14.43 11.92
CA VAL A 65 53.55 -13.53 10.87
C VAL A 65 54.69 -13.26 9.89
N GLY A 66 54.52 -13.63 8.62
CA GLY A 66 55.56 -13.52 7.59
C GLY A 66 56.28 -14.81 7.23
N SER A 67 55.92 -15.96 7.85
CA SER A 67 56.36 -17.28 7.37
C SER A 67 55.79 -17.58 5.97
N ALA A 68 56.48 -18.41 5.18
CA ALA A 68 56.02 -18.81 3.84
C ALA A 68 54.60 -19.41 3.85
N GLU A 69 54.27 -20.17 4.89
CA GLU A 69 52.93 -20.75 5.09
C GLU A 69 51.87 -19.68 5.39
N SER A 70 52.20 -18.67 6.23
CA SER A 70 51.28 -17.56 6.51
C SER A 70 51.02 -16.69 5.28
N ILE A 71 52.05 -16.48 4.45
CA ILE A 71 51.96 -15.74 3.19
C ILE A 71 51.11 -16.52 2.19
N SER A 72 51.34 -17.83 2.03
CA SER A 72 50.53 -18.70 1.16
C SER A 72 49.05 -18.68 1.59
N MET A 73 48.77 -18.77 2.89
CA MET A 73 47.41 -18.73 3.41
C MET A 73 46.68 -17.42 3.10
N LEU A 74 47.30 -16.27 3.37
CA LEU A 74 46.73 -14.96 3.05
C LEU A 74 46.52 -14.81 1.54
N THR A 75 47.48 -15.26 0.74
CA THR A 75 47.40 -15.24 -0.72
C THR A 75 46.18 -16.03 -1.20
N LYS A 76 46.01 -17.28 -0.74
CA LYS A 76 44.85 -18.12 -1.08
C LYS A 76 43.52 -17.46 -0.71
N LEU A 77 43.41 -16.90 0.49
CA LEU A 77 42.20 -16.20 0.92
C LEU A 77 41.88 -14.99 0.02
N TYR A 78 42.85 -14.11 -0.21
CA TYR A 78 42.61 -12.88 -0.98
C TYR A 78 42.32 -13.19 -2.45
N PHE A 79 42.99 -14.17 -3.06
CA PHE A 79 42.65 -14.62 -4.42
C PHE A 79 41.24 -15.22 -4.49
N ALA A 80 40.87 -16.10 -3.56
CA ALA A 80 39.50 -16.63 -3.50
C ALA A 80 38.47 -15.51 -3.33
N SER A 81 38.76 -14.52 -2.47
CA SER A 81 37.91 -13.35 -2.26
C SER A 81 37.78 -12.48 -3.52
N LEU A 82 38.86 -12.28 -4.27
CA LEU A 82 38.86 -11.57 -5.55
C LEU A 82 38.03 -12.29 -6.62
N ILE A 83 38.07 -13.63 -6.67
CA ILE A 83 37.24 -14.43 -7.58
C ILE A 83 35.76 -14.21 -7.27
N PHE A 84 35.37 -14.30 -5.99
CA PHE A 84 33.99 -14.01 -5.59
C PHE A 84 33.60 -12.54 -5.84
N LEU A 85 34.50 -11.60 -5.62
CA LEU A 85 34.27 -10.19 -5.93
C LEU A 85 33.97 -9.99 -7.42
N GLY A 86 34.77 -10.60 -8.30
CA GLY A 86 34.57 -10.56 -9.74
C GLY A 86 33.22 -11.16 -10.15
N ALA A 87 32.85 -12.31 -9.57
CA ALA A 87 31.56 -12.94 -9.83
C ALA A 87 30.37 -12.06 -9.36
N ILE A 88 30.44 -11.47 -8.17
CA ILE A 88 29.40 -10.55 -7.67
C ILE A 88 29.34 -9.29 -8.52
N TYR A 89 30.47 -8.71 -8.90
CA TYR A 89 30.51 -7.53 -9.75
C TYR A 89 29.87 -7.81 -11.12
N GLY A 90 30.19 -8.96 -11.73
CA GLY A 90 29.54 -9.44 -12.95
C GLY A 90 28.04 -9.63 -12.78
N LEU A 91 27.59 -10.18 -11.64
CA LEU A 91 26.16 -10.33 -11.33
C LEU A 91 25.49 -8.95 -11.25
N PHE A 92 26.07 -8.03 -10.48
CA PHE A 92 25.55 -6.69 -10.30
C PHE A 92 25.51 -5.92 -11.61
N TRP A 93 26.53 -6.06 -12.46
CA TRP A 93 26.52 -5.46 -13.79
C TRP A 93 25.35 -5.97 -14.63
N LEU A 94 25.13 -7.28 -14.63
CA LEU A 94 24.05 -7.92 -15.41
C LEU A 94 22.65 -7.53 -14.92
N ILE A 95 22.41 -7.56 -13.60
CA ILE A 95 21.09 -7.26 -13.02
C ILE A 95 20.78 -5.76 -12.98
N ASN A 96 21.80 -4.90 -12.93
CA ASN A 96 21.59 -3.46 -12.96
C ASN A 96 21.32 -2.95 -14.38
N ALA A 97 21.70 -3.70 -15.43
CA ALA A 97 21.55 -3.25 -16.81
C ALA A 97 20.08 -2.99 -17.22
N PRO A 98 19.12 -3.89 -16.95
CA PRO A 98 17.70 -3.62 -17.23
C PRO A 98 17.17 -2.40 -16.46
N MET A 99 17.44 -2.33 -15.16
CA MET A 99 16.94 -1.23 -14.32
C MET A 99 17.48 0.13 -14.75
N LYS A 100 18.79 0.22 -15.05
CA LYS A 100 19.40 1.48 -15.49
C LYS A 100 18.90 1.92 -16.86
N ARG A 101 18.63 0.97 -17.76
CA ARG A 101 18.14 1.26 -19.11
C ARG A 101 16.74 1.85 -19.08
N ASN A 102 15.88 1.30 -18.23
CA ASN A 102 14.46 1.64 -18.19
C ASN A 102 14.15 2.81 -17.24
N PHE A 103 14.87 2.92 -16.13
CA PHE A 103 14.57 3.88 -15.05
C PHE A 103 15.72 4.82 -14.67
N GLY A 104 16.88 4.74 -15.33
CA GLY A 104 18.05 5.55 -14.99
C GLY A 104 18.74 5.18 -13.66
N VAL A 105 18.10 4.34 -12.82
CA VAL A 105 18.59 3.92 -11.51
C VAL A 105 19.10 2.49 -11.48
N SER A 106 20.03 2.18 -10.57
CA SER A 106 20.50 0.81 -10.38
C SER A 106 19.58 0.02 -9.44
N LEU A 107 19.43 -1.30 -9.67
CA LEU A 107 18.68 -2.18 -8.79
C LEU A 107 19.25 -2.16 -7.36
N THR A 108 20.57 -2.12 -7.21
CA THR A 108 21.22 -2.05 -5.90
C THR A 108 20.90 -0.76 -5.14
N GLU A 109 20.76 0.35 -5.86
CA GLU A 109 20.38 1.64 -5.28
C GLU A 109 18.89 1.65 -4.92
N ALA A 110 18.01 1.21 -5.83
CA ALA A 110 16.59 1.04 -5.55
C ALA A 110 16.35 0.13 -4.33
N ALA A 111 17.09 -0.99 -4.22
CA ALA A 111 17.03 -1.88 -3.06
C ALA A 111 17.51 -1.19 -1.78
N SER A 112 18.58 -0.40 -1.84
CA SER A 112 19.07 0.36 -0.67
C SER A 112 18.05 1.41 -0.22
N LEU A 113 17.46 2.15 -1.16
CA LEU A 113 16.41 3.14 -0.89
C LEU A 113 15.15 2.48 -0.32
N PHE A 114 14.77 1.32 -0.84
CA PHE A 114 13.67 0.52 -0.30
C PHE A 114 13.93 0.09 1.14
N LEU A 115 15.13 -0.42 1.46
CA LEU A 115 15.48 -0.81 2.84
C LEU A 115 15.49 0.40 3.78
N ALA A 116 16.00 1.56 3.32
CA ALA A 116 15.95 2.80 4.09
C ALA A 116 14.50 3.25 4.34
N GLN A 117 13.61 3.14 3.35
CA GLN A 117 12.18 3.41 3.57
C GLN A 117 11.54 2.39 4.52
N TRP A 118 11.92 1.12 4.43
CA TRP A 118 11.36 0.05 5.24
C TRP A 118 11.73 0.17 6.72
N PHE A 119 13.00 0.47 7.02
CA PHE A 119 13.50 0.56 8.40
C PHE A 119 13.42 1.96 9.00
N GLU A 120 13.60 3.01 8.21
CA GLU A 120 13.74 4.40 8.69
C GLU A 120 12.64 5.34 8.18
N ALA A 121 11.68 4.85 7.37
CA ALA A 121 10.67 5.70 6.72
C ALA A 121 11.29 6.86 5.91
N SER A 122 12.44 6.61 5.27
CA SER A 122 13.15 7.59 4.45
C SER A 122 12.41 7.97 3.14
N PRO A 123 12.11 9.26 2.90
CA PRO A 123 11.38 9.70 1.71
C PRO A 123 12.22 9.66 0.43
N LYS A 124 13.50 9.26 0.49
CA LYS A 124 14.42 9.28 -0.66
C LYS A 124 13.97 8.41 -1.83
N LEU A 125 13.17 7.37 -1.56
CA LEU A 125 12.60 6.53 -2.61
C LEU A 125 11.52 7.26 -3.43
N GLU A 126 10.87 8.28 -2.86
CA GLU A 126 9.89 9.11 -3.58
C GLU A 126 10.55 9.93 -4.69
N ALA A 127 11.78 10.41 -4.49
CA ALA A 127 12.52 11.13 -5.54
C ALA A 127 12.74 10.25 -6.78
N MET A 128 13.01 8.95 -6.57
CA MET A 128 13.12 7.99 -7.68
C MET A 128 11.77 7.82 -8.40
N PHE A 129 10.66 7.73 -7.65
CA PHE A 129 9.34 7.63 -8.26
C PHE A 129 8.94 8.94 -8.96
N ASP A 130 9.34 10.09 -8.45
CA ASP A 130 9.06 11.39 -9.04
C ASP A 130 9.74 11.61 -10.40
N GLU A 131 10.94 11.03 -10.57
CA GLU A 131 11.68 11.02 -11.84
C GLU A 131 11.03 10.12 -12.91
N VAL A 132 10.43 9.00 -12.48
CA VAL A 132 9.86 7.99 -13.39
C VAL A 132 8.39 8.24 -13.67
N GLY A 133 7.64 8.78 -12.69
CA GLY A 133 6.20 8.88 -12.73
C GLY A 133 5.67 9.81 -13.82
N GLU A 134 4.38 9.66 -14.10
CA GLU A 134 3.68 10.45 -15.10
C GLU A 134 2.69 11.43 -14.45
N SER A 135 2.48 12.56 -15.13
CA SER A 135 1.52 13.56 -14.71
C SER A 135 0.15 13.26 -15.30
N VAL A 136 -0.85 13.00 -14.46
CA VAL A 136 -2.24 12.71 -14.85
C VAL A 136 -3.21 13.75 -14.33
N ASN A 137 -4.37 13.83 -14.96
CA ASN A 137 -5.52 14.56 -14.42
C ASN A 137 -6.48 13.55 -13.79
N THR A 138 -7.02 13.91 -12.64
CA THR A 138 -7.97 13.07 -11.89
C THR A 138 -9.07 13.94 -11.27
N LEU A 139 -9.85 13.35 -10.38
CA LEU A 139 -11.02 13.97 -9.77
C LEU A 139 -10.97 13.85 -8.25
N LEU A 140 -11.60 14.82 -7.59
CA LEU A 140 -11.92 14.77 -6.17
C LEU A 140 -13.43 14.95 -6.00
N GLY A 141 -14.12 13.89 -5.61
CA GLY A 141 -15.51 13.97 -5.16
C GLY A 141 -15.60 14.60 -3.78
N VAL A 142 -16.47 15.60 -3.62
CA VAL A 142 -16.68 16.28 -2.33
C VAL A 142 -18.18 16.33 -2.04
N LEU A 143 -18.56 15.87 -0.84
CA LEU A 143 -19.90 16.08 -0.28
C LEU A 143 -19.75 16.57 1.17
N ALA A 144 -19.99 17.85 1.37
CA ALA A 144 -19.81 18.54 2.64
C ALA A 144 -21.14 18.78 3.35
N PHE A 145 -21.13 18.65 4.67
CA PHE A 145 -22.29 18.81 5.53
C PHE A 145 -22.05 19.89 6.58
N LYS A 146 -22.99 20.83 6.72
CA LYS A 146 -23.00 21.83 7.78
C LYS A 146 -24.12 21.55 8.78
N ALA A 147 -23.82 21.78 10.05
CA ALA A 147 -24.81 21.81 11.12
C ALA A 147 -24.62 23.10 11.91
N ASN A 148 -25.72 23.80 12.19
CA ASN A 148 -25.70 25.06 12.95
C ASN A 148 -24.66 26.08 12.44
N GLY A 149 -24.53 26.20 11.10
CA GLY A 149 -23.61 27.11 10.43
C GLY A 149 -22.13 26.69 10.38
N LYS A 150 -21.76 25.54 10.96
CA LYS A 150 -20.39 25.03 10.97
C LYS A 150 -20.26 23.76 10.15
N LEU A 151 -19.11 23.54 9.49
CA LEU A 151 -18.84 22.28 8.82
C LEU A 151 -18.74 21.15 9.86
N LYS A 152 -19.62 20.15 9.74
CA LYS A 152 -19.69 18.98 10.63
C LYS A 152 -18.87 17.83 10.03
N ALA A 153 -19.11 17.52 8.76
CA ALA A 153 -18.46 16.43 8.04
C ALA A 153 -18.15 16.80 6.60
N VAL A 154 -17.09 16.22 6.04
CA VAL A 154 -16.74 16.31 4.62
C VAL A 154 -16.43 14.92 4.10
N PHE A 155 -17.23 14.43 3.16
CA PHE A 155 -16.94 13.20 2.43
C PHE A 155 -16.05 13.53 1.25
N LEU A 156 -14.94 12.82 1.12
CA LEU A 156 -13.90 13.02 0.13
C LEU A 156 -13.67 11.71 -0.61
N VAL A 157 -13.74 11.75 -1.94
CA VAL A 157 -13.47 10.63 -2.83
C VAL A 157 -12.36 11.06 -3.79
N PRO A 158 -11.09 11.04 -3.36
CA PRO A 158 -9.97 11.30 -4.27
C PRO A 158 -9.81 10.09 -5.20
N HIS A 159 -9.82 10.33 -6.52
CA HIS A 159 -9.59 9.27 -7.51
C HIS A 159 -8.08 9.06 -7.74
N VAL A 160 -7.38 8.78 -6.64
CA VAL A 160 -6.01 8.27 -6.62
C VAL A 160 -5.94 7.09 -5.67
N HIS A 161 -4.96 6.24 -5.87
CA HIS A 161 -4.77 5.05 -5.03
C HIS A 161 -3.86 5.37 -3.84
N PHE A 162 -4.00 4.66 -2.70
CA PHE A 162 -3.24 4.96 -1.47
C PHE A 162 -2.16 3.94 -1.20
N GLY A 163 -1.12 3.97 -2.04
CA GLY A 163 0.00 3.04 -2.00
C GLY A 163 1.36 3.70 -2.26
N PRO A 164 2.43 2.89 -2.37
CA PRO A 164 2.41 1.42 -2.42
C PRO A 164 2.55 0.71 -1.07
N PHE A 165 3.14 1.32 -0.03
CA PHE A 165 3.24 0.74 1.31
C PHE A 165 3.72 1.75 2.36
N GLY A 166 3.25 1.58 3.60
CA GLY A 166 3.79 2.28 4.75
C GLY A 166 3.58 3.78 4.69
N SER A 167 4.65 4.55 4.60
CA SER A 167 4.59 6.02 4.51
C SER A 167 5.04 6.54 3.14
N LEU A 168 5.13 5.67 2.15
CA LEU A 168 5.63 5.99 0.82
C LEU A 168 4.51 6.49 -0.08
N GLY A 169 4.77 7.58 -0.80
CA GLY A 169 3.84 8.11 -1.80
C GLY A 169 2.48 8.46 -1.19
N GLY A 170 1.42 7.91 -1.79
CA GLY A 170 0.03 8.11 -1.37
C GLY A 170 -0.42 7.37 -0.11
N SER A 171 0.41 6.51 0.47
CA SER A 171 -0.03 5.52 1.49
C SER A 171 -0.68 6.14 2.73
N GLU A 172 -0.27 7.34 3.16
CA GLU A 172 -0.86 8.04 4.31
C GLU A 172 -1.91 9.11 3.91
N PHE A 173 -2.25 9.24 2.62
CA PHE A 173 -3.17 10.29 2.16
C PHE A 173 -4.49 10.33 2.94
N PRO A 174 -5.17 9.20 3.23
CA PRO A 174 -6.45 9.25 3.94
C PRO A 174 -6.37 9.94 5.30
N VAL A 175 -5.32 9.64 6.09
CA VAL A 175 -5.16 10.26 7.40
C VAL A 175 -4.69 11.72 7.29
N LEU A 176 -3.74 12.02 6.41
CA LEU A 176 -3.20 13.37 6.24
C LEU A 176 -4.25 14.33 5.70
N PHE A 177 -5.04 13.90 4.72
CA PHE A 177 -6.12 14.71 4.15
C PHE A 177 -7.17 15.00 5.22
N ALA A 178 -7.50 13.99 6.04
CA ALA A 178 -8.46 14.16 7.11
C ALA A 178 -7.97 15.07 8.24
N GLU A 179 -6.69 14.96 8.62
CA GLU A 179 -6.03 15.84 9.60
C GLU A 179 -6.04 17.29 9.11
N GLU A 180 -5.75 17.53 7.83
CA GLU A 180 -5.72 18.87 7.25
C GLU A 180 -7.11 19.52 7.20
N VAL A 181 -8.15 18.76 6.81
CA VAL A 181 -9.55 19.25 6.89
C VAL A 181 -9.93 19.57 8.32
N LYS A 182 -9.60 18.70 9.29
CA LYS A 182 -9.87 18.93 10.71
C LYS A 182 -9.17 20.18 11.20
N ARG A 183 -7.90 20.38 10.83
CA ARG A 183 -7.07 21.52 11.21
C ARG A 183 -7.62 22.84 10.68
N ARG A 184 -8.03 22.91 9.40
CA ARG A 184 -8.51 24.17 8.79
C ARG A 184 -9.98 24.49 9.08
N THR A 185 -10.82 23.47 9.28
CA THR A 185 -12.28 23.67 9.33
C THR A 185 -12.93 23.21 10.64
N GLY A 186 -12.24 22.40 11.44
CA GLY A 186 -12.82 21.73 12.61
C GLY A 186 -13.72 20.53 12.28
N ALA A 187 -14.04 20.29 11.01
CA ALA A 187 -14.91 19.20 10.56
C ALA A 187 -14.21 17.84 10.54
N HIS A 188 -14.99 16.76 10.61
CA HIS A 188 -14.45 15.41 10.37
C HIS A 188 -14.49 15.09 8.88
N ALA A 189 -13.33 14.77 8.31
CA ALA A 189 -13.26 14.27 6.94
C ALA A 189 -13.35 12.75 6.89
N PHE A 190 -14.19 12.24 5.99
CA PHE A 190 -14.30 10.83 5.62
C PHE A 190 -13.65 10.69 4.25
N VAL A 191 -12.46 10.10 4.20
CA VAL A 191 -11.72 9.91 2.95
C VAL A 191 -11.98 8.49 2.50
N PHE A 192 -12.66 8.32 1.37
CA PHE A 192 -13.04 7.02 0.83
C PHE A 192 -12.09 6.62 -0.31
N HIS A 193 -12.00 5.32 -0.59
CA HIS A 193 -11.28 4.82 -1.77
C HIS A 193 -12.03 5.19 -3.04
N GLY A 194 -11.42 6.00 -3.91
CA GLY A 194 -11.99 6.34 -5.21
C GLY A 194 -11.82 5.20 -6.21
N CYS A 195 -12.52 5.25 -7.34
CA CYS A 195 -12.20 4.37 -8.45
C CYS A 195 -10.84 4.77 -9.05
N ALA A 196 -9.79 4.07 -8.65
CA ALA A 196 -8.41 4.26 -9.09
C ALA A 196 -7.64 2.96 -8.84
N THR A 197 -6.83 2.53 -9.80
CA THR A 197 -5.92 1.39 -9.65
C THR A 197 -4.54 1.84 -9.17
N HIS A 198 -3.66 0.88 -8.88
CA HIS A 198 -2.28 1.13 -8.47
C HIS A 198 -1.47 2.06 -9.40
N ASP A 199 -1.86 2.21 -10.68
CA ASP A 199 -1.19 3.13 -11.60
C ASP A 199 -1.41 4.60 -11.22
N PHE A 200 -2.48 4.89 -10.48
CA PHE A 200 -2.80 6.18 -9.88
C PHE A 200 -2.19 6.36 -8.48
N ASN A 201 -1.21 5.53 -8.08
CA ASN A 201 -0.43 5.76 -6.86
C ASN A 201 0.37 7.06 -6.99
N PRO A 202 0.17 8.05 -6.10
CA PRO A 202 1.00 9.24 -6.06
C PRO A 202 2.48 8.89 -5.84
N VAL A 203 3.37 9.57 -6.58
CA VAL A 203 4.83 9.34 -6.48
C VAL A 203 5.41 9.79 -5.14
N ALA A 204 4.78 10.79 -4.52
CA ALA A 204 5.26 11.46 -3.31
C ALA A 204 4.11 11.86 -2.40
N LYS A 205 4.42 12.03 -1.11
CA LYS A 205 3.46 12.45 -0.09
C LYS A 205 2.85 13.83 -0.39
N ASP A 206 3.66 14.73 -0.94
CA ASP A 206 3.30 16.14 -1.14
C ASP A 206 2.31 16.35 -2.29
N GLU A 207 2.06 15.34 -3.13
CA GLU A 207 1.03 15.39 -4.19
C GLU A 207 -0.38 15.63 -3.62
N ILE A 208 -0.60 15.36 -2.33
CA ILE A 208 -1.84 15.66 -1.60
C ILE A 208 -2.17 17.16 -1.57
N GLU A 209 -1.18 18.05 -1.66
CA GLU A 209 -1.41 19.49 -1.58
C GLU A 209 -2.27 20.00 -2.75
N LYS A 210 -2.14 19.38 -3.93
CA LYS A 210 -2.99 19.66 -5.10
C LYS A 210 -4.47 19.40 -4.81
N PHE A 211 -4.77 18.40 -3.98
CA PHE A 211 -6.12 18.09 -3.53
C PHE A 211 -6.59 19.07 -2.45
N ASN A 212 -5.73 19.38 -1.47
CA ASN A 212 -6.03 20.36 -0.41
C ASN A 212 -6.39 21.73 -0.99
N GLU A 213 -5.57 22.25 -1.90
CA GLU A 213 -5.79 23.56 -2.54
C GLU A 213 -7.15 23.63 -3.25
N LYS A 214 -7.46 22.62 -4.05
CA LYS A 214 -8.74 22.53 -4.78
C LYS A 214 -9.93 22.36 -3.84
N LEU A 215 -9.79 21.54 -2.79
CA LEU A 215 -10.84 21.33 -1.79
C LEU A 215 -11.20 22.63 -1.06
N PHE A 216 -10.21 23.33 -0.48
CA PHE A 216 -10.50 24.49 0.35
C PHE A 216 -11.08 25.64 -0.47
N LYS A 217 -10.60 25.86 -1.70
CA LYS A 217 -11.20 26.82 -2.63
C LYS A 217 -12.65 26.48 -2.96
N ALA A 218 -12.97 25.19 -3.11
CA ALA A 218 -14.35 24.75 -3.35
C ALA A 218 -15.23 24.95 -2.11
N LEU A 219 -14.75 24.58 -0.91
CA LEU A 219 -15.52 24.74 0.34
C LEU A 219 -15.89 26.19 0.64
N GLU A 220 -15.07 27.17 0.24
CA GLU A 220 -15.36 28.60 0.37
C GLU A 220 -16.50 29.08 -0.54
N SER A 221 -16.69 28.46 -1.70
CA SER A 221 -17.65 28.90 -2.73
C SER A 221 -18.91 28.03 -2.82
N MET A 222 -18.90 26.84 -2.20
CA MET A 222 -20.03 25.92 -2.19
C MET A 222 -21.30 26.54 -1.58
N GLN A 223 -22.42 26.33 -2.28
CA GLN A 223 -23.74 26.74 -1.81
C GLN A 223 -24.37 25.60 -1.03
N PHE A 224 -24.57 25.82 0.27
CA PHE A 224 -25.16 24.84 1.17
C PHE A 224 -26.68 25.01 1.21
N GLU A 225 -27.39 23.89 1.03
CA GLU A 225 -28.85 23.84 1.09
C GLU A 225 -29.30 22.84 2.15
N LYS A 226 -30.46 23.08 2.78
CA LYS A 226 -31.06 22.11 3.73
C LYS A 226 -31.11 20.72 3.11
N ALA A 227 -30.45 19.76 3.74
CA ALA A 227 -30.28 18.44 3.18
C ALA A 227 -31.62 17.70 3.09
N LYS A 228 -31.92 17.23 1.89
CA LYS A 228 -33.02 16.31 1.61
C LYS A 228 -32.48 15.15 0.80
N GLY A 229 -33.07 13.98 1.00
CA GLY A 229 -32.52 12.77 0.44
C GLY A 229 -33.28 11.52 0.79
N TRP A 230 -32.67 10.42 0.38
CA TRP A 230 -33.07 9.04 0.62
C TRP A 230 -31.85 8.14 0.44
N PHE A 231 -31.99 6.87 0.78
CA PHE A 231 -30.95 5.87 0.56
C PHE A 231 -31.56 4.57 0.05
N ALA A 232 -30.80 3.82 -0.73
CA ALA A 232 -31.20 2.53 -1.27
C ALA A 232 -29.99 1.63 -1.47
N VAL A 233 -30.23 0.32 -1.58
CA VAL A 233 -29.19 -0.65 -1.93
C VAL A 233 -29.58 -1.29 -3.26
N GLY A 234 -29.04 -0.74 -4.34
CA GLY A 234 -29.26 -1.30 -5.68
C GLY A 234 -28.43 -2.55 -5.89
N LYS A 235 -28.91 -3.45 -6.75
CA LYS A 235 -28.28 -4.76 -6.98
C LYS A 235 -28.34 -5.16 -8.44
N SER A 236 -27.28 -5.78 -8.91
CA SER A 236 -27.25 -6.48 -10.20
C SER A 236 -26.29 -7.66 -10.10
N ASN A 237 -26.80 -8.88 -10.31
CA ASN A 237 -26.06 -10.13 -10.14
C ASN A 237 -25.28 -10.18 -8.81
N THR A 238 -23.95 -10.10 -8.86
CA THR A 238 -23.08 -10.19 -7.69
C THR A 238 -22.76 -8.83 -7.07
N SER A 239 -23.10 -7.75 -7.77
CA SER A 239 -22.71 -6.38 -7.47
C SER A 239 -23.82 -5.62 -6.78
N LYS A 240 -23.45 -4.70 -5.90
CA LYS A 240 -24.36 -3.88 -5.09
C LYS A 240 -23.86 -2.46 -5.04
N SER A 241 -24.80 -1.52 -4.88
CA SER A 241 -24.49 -0.13 -4.57
C SER A 241 -25.37 0.38 -3.41
N PRO A 242 -24.84 0.42 -2.18
CA PRO A 242 -25.54 0.96 -1.01
C PRO A 242 -25.35 2.47 -0.96
N ALA A 243 -26.24 3.19 -1.64
CA ALA A 243 -26.08 4.59 -1.97
C ALA A 243 -26.99 5.52 -1.14
N VAL A 244 -26.51 6.75 -0.94
CA VAL A 244 -27.26 7.85 -0.34
C VAL A 244 -27.39 8.98 -1.37
N MET A 245 -28.62 9.43 -1.61
CA MET A 245 -28.94 10.59 -2.43
C MET A 245 -29.10 11.81 -1.52
N VAL A 246 -28.38 12.90 -1.80
CA VAL A 246 -28.46 14.17 -1.04
C VAL A 246 -28.57 15.35 -2.01
N ASN A 247 -29.68 16.08 -1.98
CA ASN A 247 -29.93 17.26 -2.83
C ASN A 247 -29.70 17.01 -4.35
N GLY A 248 -29.92 15.78 -4.81
CA GLY A 248 -29.67 15.35 -6.20
C GLY A 248 -28.25 14.87 -6.48
N ILE A 249 -27.37 14.86 -5.48
CA ILE A 249 -26.02 14.29 -5.55
C ILE A 249 -26.06 12.86 -5.04
N LEU A 250 -25.70 11.90 -5.90
CA LEU A 250 -25.65 10.50 -5.56
C LEU A 250 -24.26 10.15 -4.98
N PHE A 251 -24.19 9.68 -3.75
CA PHE A 251 -23.00 9.05 -3.18
C PHE A 251 -23.17 7.53 -3.27
N ALA A 252 -22.42 6.87 -4.15
CA ALA A 252 -22.67 5.49 -4.54
C ALA A 252 -21.40 4.63 -4.46
N PRO A 253 -21.16 3.98 -3.30
CA PRO A 253 -20.16 2.94 -3.19
C PRO A 253 -20.49 1.73 -4.06
N LEU A 254 -19.44 1.08 -4.57
CA LEU A 254 -19.50 -0.15 -5.33
C LEU A 254 -18.97 -1.29 -4.44
N THR A 255 -19.72 -2.38 -4.35
CA THR A 255 -19.24 -3.56 -3.62
C THR A 255 -19.77 -4.85 -4.24
N ARG A 256 -18.92 -5.88 -4.23
CA ARG A 256 -19.29 -7.26 -4.56
C ARG A 256 -19.29 -8.19 -3.36
N ALA A 257 -19.15 -7.64 -2.16
CA ALA A 257 -19.10 -8.42 -0.93
C ALA A 257 -20.26 -9.44 -0.86
N PRO A 258 -19.96 -10.72 -0.59
CA PRO A 258 -18.69 -11.23 -0.05
C PRO A 258 -17.59 -11.57 -1.08
N ARG A 259 -17.80 -11.33 -2.38
CA ARG A 259 -16.77 -11.51 -3.40
C ARG A 259 -15.84 -10.30 -3.44
N THR A 260 -14.57 -10.55 -3.76
CA THR A 260 -13.57 -9.49 -3.86
C THR A 260 -13.78 -8.61 -5.09
N THR A 261 -13.33 -7.37 -4.95
CA THR A 261 -12.91 -6.47 -6.01
C THR A 261 -11.68 -5.78 -5.41
N GLU A 262 -10.53 -5.91 -6.08
CA GLU A 262 -9.30 -5.26 -5.62
C GLU A 262 -9.43 -3.76 -5.86
N ASP A 263 -9.56 -3.36 -7.13
CA ASP A 263 -9.75 -1.97 -7.51
C ASP A 263 -10.77 -1.87 -8.64
N VAL A 264 -11.49 -0.75 -8.68
CA VAL A 264 -12.27 -0.31 -9.83
C VAL A 264 -11.51 0.75 -10.61
N ASP A 265 -11.27 0.50 -11.90
CA ASP A 265 -10.55 1.42 -12.77
C ASP A 265 -11.20 2.81 -12.86
N PHE A 266 -10.37 3.84 -12.99
CA PHE A 266 -10.83 5.24 -13.08
C PHE A 266 -11.82 5.46 -14.24
N SER A 267 -11.56 4.84 -15.40
CA SER A 267 -12.45 4.95 -16.56
C SER A 267 -13.80 4.28 -16.32
N VAL A 268 -13.83 3.17 -15.57
CA VAL A 268 -15.07 2.49 -15.17
C VAL A 268 -15.88 3.36 -14.21
N GLY A 269 -15.24 3.96 -13.21
CA GLY A 269 -15.88 4.93 -12.30
C GLY A 269 -16.52 6.11 -13.05
N LEU A 270 -15.79 6.68 -14.02
CA LEU A 270 -16.30 7.75 -14.89
C LEU A 270 -17.50 7.32 -15.75
N ALA A 271 -17.46 6.11 -16.31
CA ALA A 271 -18.55 5.57 -17.11
C ALA A 271 -19.82 5.37 -16.28
N ILE A 272 -19.69 4.79 -15.08
CA ILE A 272 -20.79 4.59 -14.13
C ILE A 272 -21.36 5.95 -13.68
N ARG A 273 -20.50 6.93 -13.41
CA ARG A 273 -20.93 8.30 -13.09
C ARG A 273 -21.80 8.87 -14.21
N ASN A 274 -21.32 8.83 -15.45
CA ASN A 274 -22.07 9.38 -16.59
C ASN A 274 -23.40 8.65 -16.82
N TYR A 275 -23.43 7.33 -16.58
CA TYR A 275 -24.67 6.57 -16.57
C TYR A 275 -25.66 7.06 -15.49
N ALA A 276 -25.18 7.31 -14.27
CA ALA A 276 -26.00 7.86 -13.19
C ALA A 276 -26.56 9.25 -13.53
N LEU A 277 -25.76 10.13 -14.15
CA LEU A 277 -26.23 11.43 -14.63
C LEU A 277 -27.32 11.29 -15.70
N ALA A 278 -27.12 10.40 -16.67
CA ALA A 278 -28.11 10.12 -17.72
C ALA A 278 -29.43 9.56 -17.15
N LYS A 279 -29.39 8.95 -15.95
CA LYS A 279 -30.54 8.44 -15.21
C LYS A 279 -31.17 9.47 -14.24
N GLY A 280 -30.66 10.70 -14.20
CA GLY A 280 -31.29 11.83 -13.51
C GLY A 280 -30.61 12.31 -12.22
N ALA A 281 -29.44 11.77 -11.85
CA ALA A 281 -28.62 12.39 -10.81
C ALA A 281 -28.06 13.74 -11.31
N LYS A 282 -28.02 14.77 -10.44
CA LYS A 282 -27.36 16.05 -10.78
C LYS A 282 -25.84 15.91 -10.79
N GLU A 283 -25.34 15.11 -9.87
CA GLU A 283 -23.93 14.72 -9.74
C GLU A 283 -23.88 13.30 -9.14
N ALA A 284 -22.84 12.53 -9.41
CA ALA A 284 -22.62 11.23 -8.80
C ALA A 284 -21.14 11.05 -8.40
N LEU A 285 -20.95 10.71 -7.12
CA LEU A 285 -19.67 10.36 -6.53
C LEU A 285 -19.61 8.83 -6.44
N ILE A 286 -18.89 8.22 -7.38
CA ILE A 286 -18.71 6.77 -7.48
C ILE A 286 -17.39 6.41 -6.78
N LEU A 287 -17.44 5.42 -5.90
CA LEU A 287 -16.31 5.04 -5.06
C LEU A 287 -16.27 3.53 -4.89
N ASP A 288 -15.09 2.99 -4.60
CA ASP A 288 -14.92 1.59 -4.25
C ASP A 288 -15.12 1.43 -2.73
N ALA A 289 -15.97 0.49 -2.32
CA ALA A 289 -16.11 0.20 -0.91
C ALA A 289 -14.88 -0.51 -0.32
N HIS A 290 -14.13 -1.25 -1.15
CA HIS A 290 -12.94 -2.00 -0.78
C HIS A 290 -13.10 -2.78 0.53
N ASN A 291 -14.07 -3.69 0.57
CA ASN A 291 -14.61 -4.23 1.83
C ASN A 291 -14.76 -5.76 1.84
N ALA A 292 -14.08 -6.45 0.93
CA ALA A 292 -14.14 -7.91 0.80
C ALA A 292 -12.78 -8.50 0.38
N GLU A 293 -11.77 -8.33 1.23
CA GLU A 293 -10.41 -8.81 1.00
C GLU A 293 -10.32 -10.33 1.23
N THR A 294 -9.99 -11.07 0.17
CA THR A 294 -9.87 -12.54 0.15
C THR A 294 -8.49 -13.05 -0.28
N GLY A 295 -7.57 -12.14 -0.63
CA GLY A 295 -6.26 -12.39 -1.22
C GLY A 295 -6.30 -12.61 -2.75
N GLU A 296 -7.48 -12.53 -3.35
CA GLU A 296 -7.65 -12.61 -4.81
C GLU A 296 -7.44 -11.22 -5.44
N ILE A 297 -6.52 -11.13 -6.40
CA ILE A 297 -6.29 -9.91 -7.19
C ILE A 297 -7.30 -9.90 -8.34
N MET A 298 -8.35 -9.09 -8.21
CA MET A 298 -9.39 -8.95 -9.22
C MET A 298 -9.70 -7.48 -9.48
N ARG A 299 -9.05 -6.93 -10.51
CA ARG A 299 -9.31 -5.56 -11.00
C ARG A 299 -10.53 -5.53 -11.90
N VAL A 300 -11.32 -4.46 -11.77
CA VAL A 300 -12.46 -4.20 -12.63
C VAL A 300 -12.07 -3.13 -13.64
N GLU A 301 -11.61 -3.59 -14.79
CA GLU A 301 -11.20 -2.76 -15.92
C GLU A 301 -12.36 -2.54 -16.92
N SER A 302 -12.16 -1.59 -17.84
CA SER A 302 -13.09 -1.35 -18.94
C SER A 302 -13.38 -2.63 -19.75
N GLY A 303 -14.67 -2.90 -19.99
CA GLY A 303 -15.13 -4.09 -20.71
C GLY A 303 -15.32 -5.34 -19.84
N ASN A 304 -14.92 -5.32 -18.56
CA ASN A 304 -15.20 -6.41 -17.62
C ASN A 304 -16.73 -6.52 -17.36
N PRO A 305 -17.35 -7.72 -17.41
CA PRO A 305 -18.77 -7.90 -17.09
C PRO A 305 -19.17 -7.30 -15.73
N ILE A 306 -18.27 -7.32 -14.75
CA ILE A 306 -18.48 -6.73 -13.42
C ILE A 306 -18.69 -5.21 -13.51
N ALA A 307 -18.03 -4.51 -14.44
CA ALA A 307 -18.24 -3.08 -14.64
C ALA A 307 -19.69 -2.78 -15.03
N PHE A 308 -20.29 -3.63 -15.87
CA PHE A 308 -21.71 -3.52 -16.25
C PHE A 308 -22.64 -3.90 -15.09
N GLU A 309 -22.29 -4.90 -14.29
CA GLU A 309 -23.04 -5.20 -13.06
C GLU A 309 -23.05 -4.01 -12.09
N TYR A 310 -21.92 -3.33 -11.89
CA TYR A 310 -21.87 -2.12 -11.07
C TYR A 310 -22.69 -0.98 -11.67
N MET A 311 -22.60 -0.77 -12.98
CA MET A 311 -23.39 0.23 -13.70
C MET A 311 -24.89 -0.01 -13.50
N GLU A 312 -25.36 -1.25 -13.68
CA GLU A 312 -26.76 -1.61 -13.47
C GLU A 312 -27.17 -1.57 -11.99
N ALA A 313 -26.29 -1.92 -11.05
CA ALA A 313 -26.57 -1.77 -9.62
C ALA A 313 -26.80 -0.29 -9.23
N VAL A 314 -26.05 0.64 -9.82
CA VAL A 314 -26.28 2.09 -9.67
C VAL A 314 -27.56 2.53 -10.40
N GLY A 315 -27.85 1.96 -11.57
CA GLY A 315 -29.12 2.16 -12.27
C GLY A 315 -30.34 1.72 -11.44
N ASP A 316 -30.21 0.59 -10.74
CA ASP A 316 -31.22 0.03 -9.86
C ASP A 316 -31.48 0.93 -8.63
N VAL A 317 -30.44 1.56 -8.07
CA VAL A 317 -30.58 2.60 -7.03
C VAL A 317 -31.48 3.73 -7.52
N LEU A 318 -31.21 4.27 -8.72
CA LEU A 318 -31.94 5.41 -9.27
C LEU A 318 -33.35 5.04 -9.73
N SER A 319 -33.54 3.81 -10.19
CA SER A 319 -34.86 3.30 -10.60
C SER A 319 -35.77 3.05 -9.39
N ASN A 320 -35.21 2.63 -8.27
CA ASN A 320 -35.91 2.43 -7.00
C ASN A 320 -35.73 3.62 -6.05
N ALA A 321 -35.78 4.84 -6.59
CA ALA A 321 -35.59 6.05 -5.81
C ALA A 321 -36.57 6.11 -4.63
N GLY A 322 -36.01 6.31 -3.43
CA GLY A 322 -36.81 6.52 -2.23
C GLY A 322 -37.58 7.84 -2.29
N LYS A 323 -38.61 7.97 -1.46
CA LYS A 323 -39.31 9.24 -1.28
C LYS A 323 -38.37 10.26 -0.64
N GLU A 324 -38.08 11.34 -1.35
CA GLU A 324 -37.26 12.42 -0.82
C GLU A 324 -37.84 12.97 0.49
N SER A 325 -36.97 13.12 1.49
CA SER A 325 -37.35 13.60 2.81
C SER A 325 -36.21 14.40 3.43
N ARG A 326 -36.51 15.15 4.51
CA ARG A 326 -35.47 15.84 5.26
C ARG A 326 -34.44 14.84 5.77
N LEU A 327 -33.16 15.14 5.52
CA LEU A 327 -32.04 14.29 5.89
C LEU A 327 -31.39 14.83 7.16
N LYS A 328 -31.26 13.97 8.16
CA LYS A 328 -30.40 14.22 9.33
C LYS A 328 -29.12 13.43 9.20
N MET A 329 -28.07 13.92 9.84
CA MET A 329 -26.78 13.24 9.88
C MET A 329 -26.18 13.35 11.29
N GLY A 330 -25.63 12.24 11.76
CA GLY A 330 -24.79 12.19 12.94
C GLY A 330 -23.51 11.43 12.64
N ILE A 331 -22.43 11.78 13.32
CA ILE A 331 -21.10 11.22 13.08
C ILE A 331 -20.43 10.79 14.36
N SER A 332 -19.46 9.89 14.24
CA SER A 332 -18.53 9.60 15.32
C SER A 332 -17.16 9.22 14.76
N HIS A 333 -16.14 9.35 15.61
CA HIS A 333 -14.77 8.98 15.29
C HIS A 333 -14.16 8.29 16.50
N ASP A 334 -13.56 7.13 16.27
CA ASP A 334 -12.78 6.39 17.24
C ASP A 334 -11.41 6.08 16.62
N LEU A 335 -10.33 6.56 17.24
CA LEU A 335 -8.98 6.35 16.72
C LEU A 335 -8.52 4.89 16.81
N LEU A 336 -9.18 4.06 17.63
CA LEU A 336 -8.80 2.67 17.82
C LEU A 336 -7.32 2.51 18.23
N ASN A 337 -6.77 3.44 19.02
CA ASN A 337 -5.33 3.54 19.35
C ASN A 337 -4.73 2.27 19.96
N GLU A 338 -5.54 1.45 20.63
CA GLU A 338 -5.13 0.15 21.17
C GLU A 338 -4.87 -0.91 20.09
N PHE A 339 -5.38 -0.71 18.88
CA PHE A 339 -5.14 -1.54 17.72
C PHE A 339 -4.03 -0.91 16.87
N GLY A 340 -2.85 -1.54 16.84
CA GLY A 340 -1.76 -1.10 15.99
C GLY A 340 -1.89 -1.59 14.55
N LEU A 341 -0.91 -1.24 13.70
CA LEU A 341 -0.82 -1.66 12.29
C LEU A 341 -0.98 -3.18 12.11
N ARG A 342 -0.53 -3.99 13.07
CA ARG A 342 -0.71 -5.45 13.04
C ARG A 342 -2.18 -5.85 12.95
N ALA A 343 -3.10 -5.09 13.54
CA ALA A 343 -4.54 -5.36 13.52
C ALA A 343 -5.22 -4.99 12.18
N GLY A 344 -4.47 -4.44 11.22
CA GLY A 344 -5.02 -3.92 9.97
C GLY A 344 -5.69 -2.55 10.12
N ILE A 345 -5.38 -1.82 11.21
CA ILE A 345 -5.94 -0.49 11.49
C ILE A 345 -4.85 0.57 11.32
N GLY A 346 -5.12 1.55 10.47
CA GLY A 346 -4.32 2.74 10.24
C GLY A 346 -4.63 3.85 11.25
N ARG A 347 -3.87 4.95 11.17
CA ARG A 347 -3.95 6.07 12.13
C ARG A 347 -5.29 6.81 12.10
N GLY A 348 -6.03 6.71 11.00
CA GLY A 348 -7.36 7.30 10.85
C GLY A 348 -8.45 6.60 11.66
N GLY A 349 -8.21 5.35 12.11
CA GLY A 349 -9.13 4.58 12.95
C GLY A 349 -10.47 4.27 12.27
N LEU A 350 -11.55 4.35 13.05
CA LEU A 350 -12.93 4.12 12.63
C LEU A 350 -13.71 5.44 12.61
N LYS A 351 -14.35 5.75 11.48
CA LYS A 351 -15.31 6.85 11.37
C LYS A 351 -16.68 6.32 10.98
N VAL A 352 -17.73 6.80 11.62
CA VAL A 352 -19.11 6.42 11.32
C VAL A 352 -19.91 7.65 10.94
N ALA A 353 -20.70 7.52 9.87
CA ALA A 353 -21.73 8.49 9.52
C ALA A 353 -23.09 7.77 9.46
N VAL A 354 -24.05 8.25 10.24
CA VAL A 354 -25.44 7.77 10.24
C VAL A 354 -26.32 8.84 9.62
N PHE A 355 -27.12 8.44 8.64
CA PHE A 355 -28.15 9.25 8.01
C PHE A 355 -29.52 8.80 8.49
N GLU A 356 -30.42 9.74 8.77
CA GLU A 356 -31.83 9.45 9.03
C GLU A 356 -32.71 10.18 8.00
N ALA A 357 -33.50 9.40 7.26
CA ALA A 357 -34.46 9.87 6.25
C ALA A 357 -35.75 9.07 6.43
N ASN A 358 -36.92 9.72 6.45
CA ASN A 358 -38.22 9.06 6.69
C ASN A 358 -38.25 8.11 7.90
N LYS A 359 -37.59 8.46 9.02
CA LYS A 359 -37.45 7.62 10.24
C LYS A 359 -36.72 6.30 10.00
N LYS A 360 -36.04 6.15 8.86
CA LYS A 360 -35.17 5.04 8.54
C LYS A 360 -33.73 5.49 8.64
N ARG A 361 -32.85 4.61 9.11
CA ARG A 361 -31.45 4.92 9.35
C ARG A 361 -30.53 4.12 8.46
N PHE A 362 -29.55 4.81 7.89
CA PHE A 362 -28.49 4.22 7.09
C PHE A 362 -27.12 4.58 7.68
N ALA A 363 -26.19 3.64 7.77
CA ALA A 363 -24.85 3.90 8.29
C ALA A 363 -23.73 3.57 7.29
N TYR A 364 -22.82 4.51 7.08
CA TYR A 364 -21.49 4.23 6.53
C TYR A 364 -20.48 4.06 7.66
N ILE A 365 -19.76 2.96 7.64
CA ILE A 365 -18.76 2.57 8.64
C ILE A 365 -17.41 2.49 7.92
N LEU A 366 -16.60 3.54 8.04
CA LEU A 366 -15.33 3.68 7.35
C LEU A 366 -14.17 3.31 8.28
N PHE A 367 -13.42 2.26 7.94
CA PHE A 367 -12.16 1.94 8.58
C PHE A 367 -10.98 2.49 7.76
N ASP A 368 -10.03 3.14 8.42
CA ASP A 368 -8.70 3.37 7.87
C ASP A 368 -7.95 2.03 7.86
N ALA A 369 -8.12 1.26 6.79
CA ALA A 369 -7.60 -0.11 6.62
C ALA A 369 -7.37 -0.42 5.13
N ASN A 370 -6.58 -1.45 4.83
CA ASN A 370 -6.47 -2.03 3.49
C ASN A 370 -7.44 -3.20 3.38
N GLY A 371 -8.70 -2.91 3.10
CA GLY A 371 -9.73 -3.93 2.99
C GLY A 371 -10.28 -4.44 4.32
N ALA A 372 -11.39 -5.17 4.24
CA ALA A 372 -12.02 -5.86 5.36
C ALA A 372 -12.27 -7.31 4.98
N THR A 373 -12.12 -8.26 5.92
CA THR A 373 -12.46 -9.65 5.62
C THR A 373 -13.98 -9.81 5.49
N PRO A 374 -14.48 -10.64 4.54
CA PRO A 374 -15.92 -10.81 4.33
C PRO A 374 -16.71 -11.23 5.58
N ASP A 375 -16.11 -12.07 6.42
CA ASP A 375 -16.73 -12.53 7.66
C ASP A 375 -16.80 -11.42 8.72
N PHE A 376 -15.74 -10.62 8.88
CA PHE A 376 -15.75 -9.47 9.79
C PHE A 376 -16.80 -8.45 9.35
N ARG A 377 -16.87 -8.19 8.03
CA ARG A 377 -17.87 -7.31 7.47
C ARG A 377 -19.29 -7.75 7.81
N ARG A 378 -19.61 -9.04 7.58
CA ARG A 378 -20.92 -9.60 7.90
C ARG A 378 -21.26 -9.40 9.37
N GLU A 379 -20.36 -9.79 10.28
CA GLU A 379 -20.61 -9.70 11.72
C GLU A 379 -20.83 -8.28 12.24
N VAL A 380 -20.06 -7.31 11.73
CA VAL A 380 -20.28 -5.89 12.06
C VAL A 380 -21.65 -5.42 11.55
N MET A 381 -22.00 -5.74 10.31
CA MET A 381 -23.29 -5.34 9.74
C MET A 381 -24.47 -5.95 10.51
N ASP A 382 -24.37 -7.21 10.92
CA ASP A 382 -25.40 -7.88 11.70
C ASP A 382 -25.54 -7.22 13.09
N ALA A 383 -24.44 -6.99 13.80
CA ALA A 383 -24.44 -6.32 15.11
C ALA A 383 -24.97 -4.87 15.04
N VAL A 384 -24.70 -4.15 13.95
CA VAL A 384 -25.18 -2.78 13.76
C VAL A 384 -26.68 -2.72 13.44
N ARG A 385 -27.23 -3.73 12.75
CA ARG A 385 -28.68 -3.83 12.51
C ARG A 385 -29.46 -4.03 13.80
N GLU A 386 -28.92 -4.78 14.75
CA GLU A 386 -29.56 -5.05 16.05
C GLU A 386 -29.82 -3.77 16.88
N ILE A 387 -29.05 -2.71 16.65
CA ILE A 387 -29.19 -1.42 17.36
C ILE A 387 -30.03 -0.38 16.59
N GLY A 388 -30.82 -0.81 15.60
CA GLY A 388 -31.80 0.04 14.93
C GLY A 388 -31.30 0.80 13.71
N ILE A 389 -30.31 0.25 13.00
CA ILE A 389 -29.90 0.71 11.66
C ILE A 389 -30.56 -0.19 10.60
N ASP A 390 -31.33 0.40 9.68
CA ASP A 390 -32.08 -0.35 8.66
C ASP A 390 -31.17 -0.92 7.55
N ALA A 391 -30.14 -0.16 7.17
CA ALA A 391 -29.12 -0.59 6.23
C ALA A 391 -27.77 0.04 6.57
N CYS A 392 -26.69 -0.67 6.32
CA CYS A 392 -25.35 -0.15 6.51
C CYS A 392 -24.40 -0.72 5.48
N GLU A 393 -23.25 -0.08 5.34
CA GLU A 393 -22.14 -0.62 4.57
C GLU A 393 -20.83 -0.33 5.29
N ILE A 394 -19.91 -1.29 5.22
CA ILE A 394 -18.52 -1.08 5.64
C ILE A 394 -17.74 -0.65 4.42
N LEU A 395 -16.93 0.38 4.60
CA LEU A 395 -15.97 0.84 3.62
C LEU A 395 -14.59 0.83 4.26
N THR A 396 -13.57 0.67 3.45
CA THR A 396 -12.22 0.96 3.88
C THR A 396 -11.61 2.08 3.06
N THR A 397 -10.62 2.75 3.64
CA THR A 397 -9.86 3.76 2.92
C THR A 397 -8.94 3.14 1.89
N ASP A 398 -8.70 1.84 1.91
CA ASP A 398 -7.60 1.18 1.22
C ASP A 398 -6.20 1.75 1.53
N THR A 399 -5.94 2.09 2.80
CA THR A 399 -4.64 2.65 3.16
C THR A 399 -3.55 1.57 3.16
N HIS A 400 -2.52 1.71 2.32
CA HIS A 400 -1.37 0.81 2.40
C HIS A 400 -0.43 1.11 3.58
N SER A 401 -0.76 2.10 4.44
CA SER A 401 0.05 2.37 5.63
C SER A 401 0.12 1.20 6.61
N VAL A 402 -0.88 0.32 6.57
CA VAL A 402 -0.95 -0.89 7.42
C VAL A 402 -0.12 -2.06 6.88
N ASN A 403 0.40 -2.00 5.65
CA ASN A 403 1.08 -3.12 4.98
C ASN A 403 2.57 -3.30 5.38
N LYS A 404 3.06 -2.57 6.40
CA LYS A 404 4.47 -2.64 6.87
C LYS A 404 4.80 -3.90 7.70
N VAL A 405 3.87 -4.44 8.49
CA VAL A 405 4.19 -5.42 9.58
C VAL A 405 3.61 -6.82 9.33
N GLY A 406 2.75 -6.99 8.32
CA GLY A 406 2.01 -8.24 8.07
C GLY A 406 2.13 -8.83 6.66
N GLY A 407 2.87 -8.19 5.77
CA GLY A 407 2.84 -8.47 4.34
C GLY A 407 1.93 -7.50 3.57
N VAL A 408 1.73 -7.79 2.29
CA VAL A 408 0.97 -6.93 1.36
C VAL A 408 -0.53 -6.91 1.68
N ILE A 409 -1.05 -7.94 2.36
CA ILE A 409 -2.47 -8.08 2.69
C ILE A 409 -2.63 -8.00 4.21
N ASN A 410 -3.28 -6.96 4.69
CA ASN A 410 -3.52 -6.76 6.13
C ASN A 410 -4.90 -6.12 6.40
N PRO A 411 -6.00 -6.82 6.07
CA PRO A 411 -7.34 -6.30 6.21
C PRO A 411 -7.80 -6.25 7.66
N VAL A 412 -8.70 -5.30 7.95
CA VAL A 412 -9.40 -5.28 9.23
C VAL A 412 -10.22 -6.56 9.41
N GLY A 413 -10.14 -7.14 10.61
CA GLY A 413 -10.80 -8.40 10.92
C GLY A 413 -10.06 -9.66 10.45
N GLY A 414 -8.84 -9.53 9.89
CA GLY A 414 -7.96 -10.67 9.58
C GLY A 414 -7.42 -11.39 10.83
N ARG A 415 -7.35 -10.68 11.97
CA ARG A 415 -6.88 -11.22 13.26
C ARG A 415 -8.03 -11.56 14.20
N ARG A 416 -8.15 -12.83 14.57
CA ARG A 416 -9.27 -13.34 15.39
C ARG A 416 -9.28 -12.74 16.80
N GLU A 417 -8.12 -12.46 17.37
CA GLU A 417 -7.96 -11.92 18.72
C GLU A 417 -8.55 -10.51 18.88
N ASN A 418 -8.53 -9.70 17.82
CA ASN A 418 -9.02 -8.30 17.85
C ASN A 418 -10.51 -8.20 17.53
N ARG A 419 -11.08 -9.25 16.94
CA ARG A 419 -12.36 -9.20 16.24
C ARG A 419 -13.54 -8.79 17.13
N LYS A 420 -13.66 -9.38 18.32
CA LYS A 420 -14.77 -9.10 19.24
C LYS A 420 -14.76 -7.65 19.70
N GLU A 421 -13.61 -7.16 20.15
CA GLU A 421 -13.47 -5.77 20.62
C GLU A 421 -13.69 -4.77 19.48
N LEU A 422 -13.19 -5.04 18.27
CA LEU A 422 -13.45 -4.21 17.09
C LEU A 422 -14.96 -4.09 16.79
N ILE A 423 -15.70 -5.20 16.85
CA ILE A 423 -17.17 -5.18 16.67
C ILE A 423 -17.82 -4.34 17.77
N THR A 424 -17.46 -4.55 19.04
CA THR A 424 -17.99 -3.78 20.18
C THR A 424 -17.72 -2.28 20.04
N ARG A 425 -16.51 -1.90 19.63
CA ARG A 425 -16.15 -0.50 19.37
C ARG A 425 -16.90 0.09 18.19
N THR A 426 -17.14 -0.71 17.16
CA THR A 426 -17.94 -0.29 16.01
C THR A 426 -19.39 -0.02 16.39
N VAL A 427 -20.02 -0.92 17.14
CA VAL A 427 -21.39 -0.74 17.66
C VAL A 427 -21.48 0.53 18.52
N ARG A 428 -20.51 0.75 19.43
CA ARG A 428 -20.45 1.96 20.25
C ARG A 428 -20.29 3.22 19.42
N ALA A 429 -19.45 3.19 18.38
CA ALA A 429 -19.27 4.32 17.47
C ALA A 429 -20.57 4.61 16.70
N VAL A 430 -21.29 3.60 16.24
CA VAL A 430 -22.61 3.79 15.61
C VAL A 430 -23.62 4.39 16.59
N GLN A 431 -23.68 3.92 17.84
CA GLN A 431 -24.56 4.51 18.85
C GLN A 431 -24.27 5.99 19.09
N LYS A 432 -22.99 6.37 19.23
CA LYS A 432 -22.59 7.78 19.33
C LYS A 432 -23.01 8.60 18.11
N ALA A 433 -22.91 8.04 16.90
CA ALA A 433 -23.36 8.70 15.68
C ALA A 433 -24.89 8.84 15.62
N ILE A 434 -25.65 7.89 16.19
CA ILE A 434 -27.11 8.01 16.34
C ILE A 434 -27.46 9.13 17.33
N GLU A 435 -26.74 9.23 18.45
CA GLU A 435 -26.93 10.30 19.45
C GLU A 435 -26.61 11.69 18.90
N ASP A 436 -25.70 11.77 17.92
CA ASP A 436 -25.27 12.99 17.23
C ASP A 436 -26.15 13.37 16.01
N LEU A 437 -27.29 12.69 15.80
CA LEU A 437 -28.21 12.97 14.70
C LEU A 437 -28.85 14.36 14.82
N GLU A 438 -28.51 15.23 13.87
CA GLU A 438 -29.11 16.55 13.75
C GLU A 438 -29.42 16.91 12.30
N ASP A 439 -30.21 17.97 12.11
CA ASP A 439 -30.51 18.47 10.78
C ASP A 439 -29.29 19.13 10.17
N VAL A 440 -28.99 18.82 8.90
CA VAL A 440 -27.81 19.34 8.21
C VAL A 440 -28.18 20.07 6.93
N GLU A 441 -27.28 20.93 6.50
CA GLU A 441 -27.21 21.46 5.13
C GLU A 441 -26.13 20.71 4.38
N ALA A 442 -26.28 20.52 3.08
CA ALA A 442 -25.34 19.79 2.25
C ALA A 442 -25.01 20.56 0.97
N ALA A 443 -23.77 20.41 0.53
CA ALA A 443 -23.27 20.86 -0.75
C ALA A 443 -22.30 19.81 -1.28
N GLY A 444 -22.24 19.61 -2.60
CA GLY A 444 -21.26 18.71 -3.17
C GLY A 444 -20.93 19.06 -4.61
N SER A 445 -19.77 18.58 -5.03
CA SER A 445 -19.22 18.81 -6.37
C SER A 445 -18.19 17.74 -6.68
N LEU A 446 -17.97 17.49 -7.96
CA LEU A 446 -16.81 16.78 -8.45
C LEU A 446 -15.79 17.82 -8.95
N LEU A 447 -14.57 17.78 -8.41
CA LEU A 447 -13.53 18.77 -8.69
C LEU A 447 -12.44 18.16 -9.57
N PRO A 448 -12.08 18.78 -10.71
CA PRO A 448 -10.91 18.36 -11.47
C PRO A 448 -9.62 18.72 -10.74
N ILE A 449 -8.74 17.73 -10.60
CA ILE A 449 -7.39 17.87 -10.07
C ILE A 449 -6.42 17.67 -11.23
N GLU A 450 -5.61 18.69 -11.51
CA GLU A 450 -4.72 18.70 -12.66
C GLU A 450 -3.29 18.41 -12.23
N GLY A 451 -2.58 17.67 -13.10
CA GLY A 451 -1.13 17.48 -12.98
C GLY A 451 -0.67 16.74 -11.74
N VAL A 452 -1.44 15.76 -11.25
CA VAL A 452 -1.02 14.86 -10.16
C VAL A 452 0.02 13.90 -10.72
N LYS A 453 1.20 13.83 -10.10
CA LYS A 453 2.21 12.85 -10.48
C LYS A 453 1.90 11.50 -9.82
N VAL A 454 1.71 10.50 -10.65
CA VAL A 454 1.44 9.11 -10.25
C VAL A 454 2.46 8.17 -10.86
N PHE A 455 2.46 6.90 -10.45
CA PHE A 455 3.35 5.88 -11.02
C PHE A 455 3.15 5.77 -12.53
N GLY A 456 1.90 5.63 -12.96
CA GLY A 456 1.52 5.56 -14.36
C GLY A 456 1.46 4.15 -14.93
N VAL A 457 0.56 3.95 -15.88
CA VAL A 457 0.23 2.60 -16.39
C VAL A 457 1.42 1.97 -17.12
N ALA A 458 2.09 2.76 -17.96
CA ALA A 458 3.25 2.32 -18.73
C ALA A 458 4.43 2.00 -17.81
N GLN A 459 4.71 2.89 -16.86
CA GLN A 459 5.81 2.78 -15.91
C GLN A 459 5.61 1.62 -14.93
N SER A 460 4.40 1.43 -14.40
CA SER A 460 4.06 0.26 -13.56
C SER A 460 4.30 -1.05 -14.32
N SER A 461 3.82 -1.11 -15.57
CA SER A 461 4.00 -2.29 -16.44
C SER A 461 5.48 -2.53 -16.76
N GLU A 462 6.23 -1.47 -17.06
CA GLU A 462 7.67 -1.54 -17.31
C GLU A 462 8.44 -1.97 -16.05
N LEU A 463 8.04 -1.52 -14.87
CA LEU A 463 8.69 -1.87 -13.60
C LEU A 463 8.52 -3.36 -13.32
N LEU A 464 7.29 -3.87 -13.46
CA LEU A 464 7.00 -5.30 -13.32
C LEU A 464 7.76 -6.14 -14.34
N GLY A 465 7.78 -5.72 -15.61
CA GLY A 465 8.53 -6.39 -16.67
C GLY A 465 10.04 -6.42 -16.39
N THR A 466 10.57 -5.32 -15.87
CA THR A 466 11.99 -5.18 -15.49
C THR A 466 12.34 -6.08 -14.31
N ILE A 467 11.51 -6.09 -13.26
CA ILE A 467 11.69 -6.97 -12.10
C ILE A 467 11.64 -8.44 -12.53
N ASN A 468 10.65 -8.84 -13.34
CA ASN A 468 10.54 -10.22 -13.83
C ASN A 468 11.76 -10.63 -14.65
N SER A 469 12.27 -9.74 -15.50
CA SER A 469 13.49 -9.98 -16.28
C SER A 469 14.71 -10.16 -15.38
N ILE A 470 14.86 -9.30 -14.37
CA ILE A 470 15.94 -9.40 -13.37
C ILE A 470 15.84 -10.71 -12.59
N VAL A 471 14.65 -11.08 -12.12
CA VAL A 471 14.42 -12.35 -11.38
C VAL A 471 14.77 -13.55 -12.25
N ALA A 472 14.38 -13.55 -13.52
CA ALA A 472 14.74 -14.61 -14.46
C ALA A 472 16.26 -14.74 -14.66
N ILE A 473 16.96 -13.60 -14.82
CA ILE A 473 18.42 -13.55 -14.90
C ILE A 473 19.06 -14.09 -13.62
N VAL A 474 18.67 -13.59 -12.45
CA VAL A 474 19.23 -13.98 -11.15
C VAL A 474 19.05 -15.48 -10.90
N ARG A 475 17.87 -16.03 -11.20
CA ARG A 475 17.54 -17.43 -10.96
C ARG A 475 18.46 -18.40 -11.70
N ILE A 476 18.93 -18.03 -12.89
CA ILE A 476 19.79 -18.88 -13.72
C ILE A 476 21.27 -18.54 -13.51
N ILE A 477 21.61 -17.25 -13.60
CA ILE A 477 23.01 -16.82 -13.66
C ILE A 477 23.66 -16.80 -12.28
N ALA A 478 22.95 -16.46 -11.21
CA ALA A 478 23.56 -16.38 -9.88
C ALA A 478 24.08 -17.75 -9.38
N PRO A 479 23.33 -18.87 -9.49
CA PRO A 479 23.84 -20.19 -9.13
C PRO A 479 25.03 -20.63 -10.00
N ILE A 480 24.97 -20.40 -11.31
CA ILE A 480 26.06 -20.74 -12.24
C ILE A 480 27.33 -19.99 -11.85
N MET A 481 27.24 -18.67 -11.65
CA MET A 481 28.40 -17.87 -11.26
C MET A 481 28.95 -18.26 -9.90
N LEU A 482 28.09 -18.62 -8.94
CA LEU A 482 28.54 -19.11 -7.64
C LEU A 482 29.29 -20.44 -7.77
N ILE A 483 28.78 -21.40 -8.56
CA ILE A 483 29.43 -22.69 -8.81
C ILE A 483 30.77 -22.48 -9.51
N CYS A 484 30.81 -21.67 -10.57
CA CYS A 484 32.02 -21.36 -11.32
C CYS A 484 33.06 -20.64 -10.45
N ALA A 485 32.65 -19.66 -9.64
CA ALA A 485 33.54 -18.96 -8.71
C ALA A 485 34.10 -19.90 -7.65
N THR A 486 33.28 -20.78 -7.11
CA THR A 486 33.69 -21.80 -6.12
C THR A 486 34.70 -22.77 -6.73
N ALA A 487 34.42 -23.29 -7.93
CA ALA A 487 35.32 -24.19 -8.65
C ALA A 487 36.65 -23.50 -9.00
N ALA A 488 36.61 -22.25 -9.47
CA ALA A 488 37.80 -21.46 -9.77
C ALA A 488 38.63 -21.18 -8.50
N ALA A 489 37.99 -20.80 -7.39
CA ALA A 489 38.67 -20.56 -6.12
C ALA A 489 39.37 -21.82 -5.60
N LEU A 490 38.70 -22.97 -5.62
CA LEU A 490 39.29 -24.26 -5.26
C LEU A 490 40.45 -24.66 -6.18
N TRP A 491 40.29 -24.48 -7.49
CA TRP A 491 41.35 -24.77 -8.46
C TRP A 491 42.59 -23.91 -8.26
N VAL A 492 42.43 -22.61 -7.98
CA VAL A 492 43.54 -21.71 -7.67
C VAL A 492 44.21 -22.09 -6.35
N MET A 493 43.43 -22.38 -5.30
CA MET A 493 43.97 -22.75 -3.98
C MET A 493 44.74 -24.07 -3.97
N ALA A 494 44.46 -24.97 -4.92
CA ALA A 494 45.18 -26.23 -5.09
C ALA A 494 46.51 -26.08 -5.87
N ARG A 495 46.78 -24.93 -6.48
CA ARG A 495 47.97 -24.69 -7.33
C ARG A 495 48.95 -23.65 -6.79
N ILE A 496 48.45 -22.71 -6.00
CA ILE A 496 49.23 -21.77 -5.17
C ILE A 496 49.38 -22.41 -3.79
#